data_AF-A0A821PUK6-F1
#
_entry.id   AF-A0A821PUK6-F1
#
_cell.length_a   1.000
_cell.length_b   1.000
_cell.length_c   1.000
_cell.angle_alpha   90.00
_cell.angle_beta   90.00
_cell.angle_gamma   90.00
#
_symmetry.space_group_name_H-M   'P 1'
#
loop_
_entity.id
_entity.type
_entity.pdbx_description
1 polymer ?
#
loop_
_entity_poly.entity_id
_entity_poly.type
_entity_poly.pdbx_seq_one_letter_code
_entity_poly.pdbx_strand_id
1 'polypeptide(L)'
;FDFHELEGFCLDLAERVCSILNITCKFRIVHDGGFGSKNATSGTWDGMVGEVVSRVADMAIAPLTISQKRMEVVDFSKPFMNLGISIMV
;
A
#
# COMPACT_ATOMS: atom_id res chain seq x y z
N PHE A 1 -2.10 14.88 -12.25
CA PHE A 1 -2.59 14.71 -10.87
C PHE A 1 -1.64 15.44 -9.96
N ASP A 2 -2.13 16.52 -9.36
CA ASP A 2 -1.37 17.32 -8.42
C ASP A 2 -1.59 16.75 -7.00
N PHE A 3 -0.54 16.66 -6.18
CA PHE A 3 -0.64 16.04 -4.84
C PHE A 3 -1.39 16.90 -3.83
N HIS A 4 -1.55 18.18 -4.14
CA HIS A 4 -2.18 19.16 -3.28
C HIS A 4 -3.68 18.91 -3.01
N GLU A 5 -4.30 17.92 -3.66
CA GLU A 5 -5.71 17.54 -3.46
C GLU A 5 -5.92 16.25 -2.66
N LEU A 6 -4.85 15.57 -2.21
CA LEU A 6 -4.98 14.38 -1.37
C LEU A 6 -4.96 14.77 0.11
N GLU A 7 -5.84 14.15 0.90
CA GLU A 7 -5.88 14.31 2.34
C GLU A 7 -6.32 13.01 3.02
N GLY A 8 -6.01 12.87 4.31
CA GLY A 8 -6.51 11.80 5.17
C GLY A 8 -5.41 10.96 5.81
N PHE A 9 -5.84 10.01 6.64
CA PHE A 9 -4.98 9.28 7.58
C PHE A 9 -3.72 8.68 6.97
N CYS A 10 -3.83 8.01 5.81
CA CYS A 10 -2.66 7.37 5.18
C CYS A 10 -1.67 8.39 4.63
N LEU A 11 -2.11 9.56 4.19
CA LEU A 11 -1.23 10.61 3.70
C LEU A 11 -0.45 11.22 4.87
N ASP A 12 -1.14 11.60 5.94
CA ASP A 12 -0.52 12.14 7.17
C ASP A 12 0.51 11.16 7.75
N LEU A 13 0.17 9.86 7.76
CA LEU A 13 1.08 8.81 8.19
C LEU A 13 2.29 8.71 7.27
N ALA A 14 2.09 8.77 5.95
CA ALA A 14 3.17 8.68 4.97
C ALA A 14 4.13 9.85 5.08
N GLU A 15 3.62 11.08 5.18
CA GLU A 15 4.44 12.28 5.41
C GLU A 15 5.25 12.16 6.70
N ARG A 16 4.64 11.67 7.79
CA ARG A 16 5.35 11.46 9.05
C ARG A 16 6.45 10.41 8.94
N VAL A 17 6.21 9.30 8.24
CA VAL A 17 7.22 8.26 7.98
C VAL A 17 8.38 8.83 7.17
N CYS A 18 8.09 9.54 6.07
CA CYS A 18 9.12 10.15 5.21
C CYS A 18 9.96 11.18 5.99
N SER A 19 9.32 11.97 6.86
CA SER A 19 10.01 12.91 7.75
C SER A 19 10.94 12.21 8.75
N ILE A 20 10.48 11.14 9.41
CA ILE A 20 11.30 10.37 10.38
C ILE A 20 12.49 9.71 9.69
N LEU A 21 12.27 9.17 8.48
CA LEU A 21 13.31 8.52 7.69
C LEU A 21 14.25 9.52 6.98
N ASN A 22 13.90 10.81 7.00
CA ASN A 22 14.61 11.87 6.28
C ASN A 22 14.75 11.57 4.77
N ILE A 23 13.65 11.14 4.15
CA ILE A 23 13.57 10.84 2.71
C ILE A 23 12.54 11.73 2.03
N THR A 24 12.80 12.05 0.76
CA THR A 24 11.82 12.75 -0.09
C THR A 24 10.88 11.73 -0.71
N CYS A 25 9.60 11.87 -0.45
CA CYS A 25 8.56 11.00 -0.99
C CYS A 25 7.77 11.73 -2.07
N LYS A 26 7.48 11.03 -3.16
CA LYS A 26 6.47 11.42 -4.14
C LYS A 26 5.34 10.42 -4.03
N PHE A 27 4.17 10.89 -3.59
CA PHE A 27 3.00 10.04 -3.49
C PHE A 27 2.45 9.70 -4.87
N ARG A 28 1.52 8.76 -4.99
CA ARG A 28 0.69 8.55 -6.18
C ARG A 28 -0.39 7.54 -5.86
N ILE A 29 -1.48 7.60 -6.62
CA ILE A 29 -2.50 6.56 -6.59
C ILE A 29 -2.04 5.41 -7.50
N VAL A 30 -2.33 4.19 -7.07
CA VAL A 30 -2.13 2.97 -7.86
C VAL A 30 -2.92 3.05 -9.17
N HIS A 31 -2.34 2.58 -10.26
CA HIS A 31 -2.92 2.80 -11.61
C HIS A 31 -4.30 2.14 -11.80
N ASP A 32 -4.53 0.97 -11.21
CA ASP A 32 -5.73 0.14 -11.40
C ASP A 32 -6.72 0.21 -10.22
N GLY A 33 -6.41 1.01 -9.19
CA GLY A 33 -7.21 1.09 -7.95
C GLY A 33 -7.14 -0.15 -7.05
N GLY A 34 -6.36 -1.17 -7.42
CA GLY A 34 -6.31 -2.45 -6.73
C GLY A 34 -5.41 -2.47 -5.50
N PHE A 35 -5.78 -3.28 -4.50
CA PHE A 35 -4.90 -3.54 -3.34
C PHE A 35 -3.74 -4.47 -3.68
N GLY A 36 -3.97 -5.42 -4.57
CA GLY A 36 -3.02 -6.46 -4.91
C GLY A 36 -3.56 -7.86 -4.68
N SER A 37 -3.82 -8.52 -5.79
CA SER A 37 -4.30 -9.89 -5.93
C SER A 37 -3.39 -10.63 -6.91
N LYS A 38 -3.14 -11.90 -6.62
CA LYS A 38 -2.36 -12.77 -7.51
C LYS A 38 -3.27 -13.32 -8.60
N ASN A 39 -2.93 -13.07 -9.85
CA ASN A 39 -3.55 -13.74 -10.99
C ASN A 39 -3.19 -15.24 -10.96
N ALA A 40 -4.19 -16.11 -10.89
CA ALA A 40 -3.97 -17.55 -10.72
C ALA A 40 -3.30 -18.21 -11.93
N THR A 41 -3.48 -17.66 -13.13
CA THR A 41 -2.97 -18.25 -14.38
C THR A 41 -1.56 -17.78 -14.70
N SER A 42 -1.31 -16.47 -14.61
CA SER A 42 0.00 -15.87 -14.94
C SER A 42 0.93 -15.77 -13.74
N GLY A 43 0.41 -15.88 -12.52
CA GLY A 43 1.18 -15.72 -11.28
C GLY A 43 1.58 -14.27 -10.97
N THR A 44 1.22 -13.30 -11.82
CA THR A 44 1.51 -11.89 -11.63
C THR A 44 0.62 -11.27 -10.56
N TRP A 45 1.07 -10.15 -10.00
CA TRP A 45 0.33 -9.36 -9.02
C TRP A 45 -0.14 -8.06 -9.65
N ASP A 46 -1.39 -7.71 -9.37
CA ASP A 46 -1.98 -6.41 -9.71
C ASP A 46 -1.87 -5.43 -8.53
N GLY A 47 -2.45 -4.24 -8.66
CA GLY A 47 -2.63 -3.31 -7.56
C GLY A 47 -1.33 -2.80 -6.93
N MET A 48 -1.45 -2.30 -5.71
CA MET A 48 -0.32 -1.77 -4.95
C MET A 48 0.77 -2.82 -4.71
N VAL A 49 0.40 -4.08 -4.44
CA VAL A 49 1.39 -5.17 -4.30
C VAL A 49 2.13 -5.39 -5.62
N GLY A 50 1.42 -5.43 -6.74
CA GLY A 50 2.00 -5.59 -8.07
C GLY A 50 2.98 -4.49 -8.44
N GLU A 51 2.63 -3.24 -8.12
CA GLU A 51 3.51 -2.09 -8.36
C GLU A 51 4.78 -2.11 -7.50
N VAL A 52 4.71 -2.59 -6.26
CA VAL A 52 5.91 -2.78 -5.42
C VAL A 52 6.77 -3.92 -5.96
N VAL A 53 6.16 -5.07 -6.29
CA VAL A 53 6.86 -6.23 -6.87
C VAL A 53 7.57 -5.88 -8.18
N SER A 54 6.92 -5.10 -9.04
CA SER A 54 7.46 -4.65 -10.33
C SER A 54 8.32 -3.39 -10.24
N ARG A 55 8.55 -2.86 -9.02
CA ARG A 55 9.36 -1.65 -8.74
C ARG A 55 8.85 -0.38 -9.44
N VAL A 56 7.55 -0.32 -9.73
CA VAL A 56 6.86 0.90 -10.16
C VAL A 56 6.58 1.81 -8.95
N ALA A 57 6.51 1.26 -7.73
CA ALA A 57 6.57 1.99 -6.47
C ALA A 57 7.61 1.37 -5.54
N ASP A 58 8.27 2.20 -4.72
CA ASP A 58 9.22 1.73 -3.70
C ASP A 58 8.53 1.24 -2.43
N MET A 59 7.33 1.76 -2.13
CA MET A 59 6.54 1.41 -0.96
C MET A 59 5.05 1.67 -1.18
N ALA A 60 4.21 0.95 -0.43
CA ALA A 60 2.77 1.15 -0.38
C ALA A 60 2.33 1.50 1.04
N ILE A 61 1.73 2.69 1.23
CA ILE A 61 1.11 3.11 2.49
C ILE A 61 -0.38 3.26 2.24
N ALA A 62 -1.14 2.29 2.71
CA ALA A 62 -2.57 2.13 2.44
C ALA A 62 -3.22 1.23 3.51
N PRO A 63 -4.56 1.13 3.58
CA PRO A 63 -5.24 0.13 4.41
C PRO A 63 -5.09 -1.28 3.80
N LEU A 64 -3.85 -1.78 3.71
CA LEU A 64 -3.49 -3.03 3.08
C LEU A 64 -3.37 -4.15 4.13
N THR A 65 -4.28 -5.11 4.10
CA THR A 65 -4.25 -6.28 5.00
C THR A 65 -3.00 -7.13 4.76
N ILE A 66 -2.28 -7.42 5.84
CA ILE A 66 -1.18 -8.39 5.88
C ILE A 66 -1.77 -9.79 5.70
N SER A 67 -1.34 -10.48 4.65
CA SER A 67 -1.75 -11.87 4.39
C SER A 67 -0.54 -12.71 4.00
N GLN A 68 -0.61 -14.02 4.24
CA GLN A 68 0.48 -14.95 3.92
C GLN A 68 0.92 -14.84 2.45
N LYS A 69 -0.03 -14.85 1.52
CA LYS A 69 0.26 -14.76 0.07
C LYS A 69 0.99 -13.47 -0.31
N ARG A 70 0.68 -12.34 0.33
CA ARG A 70 1.35 -11.07 0.05
C ARG A 70 2.76 -11.04 0.65
N MET A 71 2.95 -11.61 1.83
CA MET A 71 4.27 -11.72 2.47
C MET A 71 5.27 -12.58 1.69
N GLU A 72 4.80 -13.45 0.79
CA GLU A 72 5.68 -14.22 -0.10
C GLU A 72 6.39 -13.36 -1.16
N VAL A 73 5.90 -12.14 -1.43
CA VAL A 73 6.39 -11.30 -2.53
C VAL A 73 6.78 -9.89 -2.12
N VAL A 74 6.33 -9.42 -0.95
CA VAL A 74 6.70 -8.12 -0.37
C VAL A 74 6.91 -8.25 1.14
N ASP A 75 7.78 -7.42 1.68
CA ASP A 75 7.98 -7.31 3.13
C ASP A 75 6.96 -6.33 3.74
N PHE A 76 6.43 -6.68 4.90
CA PHE A 76 5.56 -5.81 5.69
C PHE A 76 6.26 -5.31 6.95
N SER A 77 5.93 -4.08 7.35
CA SER A 77 6.24 -3.56 8.67
C SER A 77 5.37 -4.23 9.75
N LYS A 78 5.56 -3.84 11.02
CA LYS A 78 4.61 -4.21 12.07
C LYS A 78 3.25 -3.51 11.82
N PRO A 79 2.13 -4.15 12.16
CA PRO A 79 0.82 -3.52 12.00
C PRO A 79 0.76 -2.17 12.71
N PHE A 80 0.24 -1.15 12.04
CA PHE A 80 0.05 0.19 12.63
C PHE A 80 -1.39 0.40 13.15
N MET A 81 -2.32 -0.48 12.78
CA MET A 81 -3.71 -0.44 13.21
C MET A 81 -4.24 -1.87 13.32
N ASN A 82 -4.93 -2.14 14.42
CA ASN A 82 -5.63 -3.41 14.61
C ASN A 82 -7.08 -3.25 14.15
N LEU A 83 -7.53 -4.16 13.29
CA LEU A 83 -8.88 -4.20 12.76
C LEU A 83 -9.41 -5.62 12.84
N GLY A 84 -10.73 -5.76 12.91
CA GLY A 84 -11.43 -7.03 12.91
C GLY A 84 -12.66 -6.97 12.01
N ILE A 85 -13.21 -8.13 11.68
CA ILE A 85 -14.48 -8.21 10.95
C ILE A 85 -15.56 -7.61 11.86
N SER A 86 -16.27 -6.62 11.33
CA SER A 86 -17.46 -6.05 11.97
C SER A 86 -18.66 -6.20 11.02
N ILE A 87 -19.86 -6.24 11.59
CA ILE A 87 -21.12 -6.26 10.84
C ILE A 87 -21.77 -4.89 11.06
N MET A 88 -22.03 -4.18 9.96
CA MET A 88 -22.81 -2.94 9.97
C MET A 88 -24.28 -3.31 9.73
N VAL A 89 -25.16 -2.89 10.63
CA VAL A 89 -26.61 -3.06 10.56
C VAL A 89 -27.30 -1.73 10.39
#